data_AF-A0A6I1JDZ9-F1
#
_entry.id   AF-A0A6I1JDZ9-F1
#
_cell.length_a   1.000
_cell.length_b   1.000
_cell.length_c   1.000
_cell.angle_alpha   90.00
_cell.angle_beta   90.00
_cell.angle_gamma   90.00
#
_symmetry.space_group_name_H-M   'P 1'
#
loop_
_entity.id
_entity.type
_entity.pdbx_description
1 polymer ?
#
loop_
_entity_poly.entity_id
_entity_poly.type
_entity_poly.pdbx_seq_one_letter_code
_entity_poly.pdbx_strand_id
1 'polypeptide(L)'
;MTSSAWRAMTAADLAAVSRIAAVVHPDFPEDDAVFAERRELCPNGCRVLVHGDDLAGYVVSHPWMAGCCPPLNALLGALPDTADTFYIHDLALLPVARGSGAASAIVDHLRATARDAGFHRLGLVAVSRLSHAAVRQPFCHRDIAPIICIMPRLSGPAGGGPHPSPKGSVPMSHFSLADLEAIVARRASAPASESYTAASLGKGAAYCARKFGEEAIEAIIAATEDDRKGLIAESADVLFHLLVVWRARGISLDEVMAELERRTSQSGHAEKASRPGASGPSTS
;
A
#
# COMPACT_ATOMS: atom_id res chain seq x y z
N MET A 1 22.53 19.34 -7.97
CA MET A 1 21.43 18.47 -7.51
C MET A 1 20.16 19.30 -7.60
N THR A 2 19.23 18.94 -8.48
CA THR A 2 17.92 19.61 -8.56
C THR A 2 17.13 19.25 -7.31
N SER A 3 16.90 20.24 -6.45
CA SER A 3 16.12 20.07 -5.23
C SER A 3 14.63 19.98 -5.57
N SER A 4 13.90 19.13 -4.84
CA SER A 4 12.44 19.03 -4.95
C SER A 4 11.81 19.60 -3.69
N ALA A 5 10.86 20.52 -3.83
CA ALA A 5 10.24 21.18 -2.68
C ALA A 5 8.74 21.40 -2.88
N TRP A 6 7.98 21.19 -1.80
CA TRP A 6 6.53 21.41 -1.77
C TRP A 6 6.20 22.85 -1.37
N ARG A 7 5.42 23.55 -2.20
CA ARG A 7 4.87 24.87 -1.88
C ARG A 7 3.36 24.90 -2.03
N ALA A 8 2.73 25.93 -1.46
CA ALA A 8 1.31 26.17 -1.65
C ALA A 8 0.97 26.27 -3.15
N MET A 9 -0.15 25.66 -3.53
CA MET A 9 -0.70 25.75 -4.88
C MET A 9 -1.34 27.13 -5.09
N THR A 10 -1.08 27.74 -6.24
CA THR A 10 -1.67 29.03 -6.63
C THR A 10 -2.58 28.86 -7.85
N ALA A 11 -3.36 29.89 -8.18
CA ALA A 11 -4.19 29.89 -9.39
C ALA A 11 -3.38 29.76 -10.69
N ALA A 12 -2.14 30.27 -10.71
CA ALA A 12 -1.25 30.15 -11.87
C ALA A 12 -0.78 28.70 -12.12
N ASP A 13 -0.83 27.84 -11.10
CA ASP A 13 -0.38 26.46 -11.20
C ASP A 13 -1.41 25.52 -11.82
N LEU A 14 -2.70 25.91 -11.85
CA LEU A 14 -3.81 25.02 -12.22
C LEU A 14 -3.62 24.38 -13.60
N ALA A 15 -3.22 25.17 -14.60
CA ALA A 15 -2.99 24.64 -15.94
C ALA A 15 -1.88 23.57 -15.96
N ALA A 16 -0.88 23.69 -15.10
CA ALA A 16 0.19 22.69 -14.97
C ALA A 16 -0.27 21.47 -14.16
N VAL A 17 -1.08 21.67 -13.11
CA VAL A 17 -1.72 20.59 -12.34
C VAL A 17 -2.55 19.70 -13.26
N SER A 18 -3.43 20.28 -14.08
CA SER A 18 -4.27 19.52 -15.02
C SER A 18 -3.44 18.74 -16.05
N ARG A 19 -2.31 19.29 -16.50
CA ARG A 19 -1.38 18.55 -17.38
C ARG A 19 -0.74 17.37 -16.67
N ILE A 20 -0.32 17.53 -15.41
CA ILE A 20 0.24 16.42 -14.61
C ILE A 20 -0.85 15.36 -14.37
N ALA A 21 -2.07 15.79 -14.03
CA ALA A 21 -3.23 14.92 -13.82
C ALA A 21 -3.51 14.06 -15.05
N ALA A 22 -3.54 14.67 -16.25
CA ALA A 22 -3.76 13.96 -17.50
C ALA A 22 -2.68 12.90 -17.81
N VAL A 23 -1.44 13.12 -17.35
CA VAL A 23 -0.34 12.15 -17.51
C VAL A 23 -0.43 11.02 -16.50
N VAL A 24 -0.71 11.33 -15.23
CA VAL A 24 -0.67 10.37 -14.13
C VAL A 24 -1.98 9.59 -14.00
N HIS A 25 -3.11 10.26 -14.21
CA HIS A 25 -4.48 9.76 -14.05
C HIS A 25 -5.32 9.88 -15.36
N PRO A 26 -4.88 9.30 -16.48
CA PRO A 26 -5.58 9.46 -17.77
C PRO A 26 -7.01 8.90 -17.78
N ASP A 27 -7.31 7.93 -16.90
CA ASP A 27 -8.63 7.28 -16.80
C ASP A 27 -9.59 8.01 -15.83
N PHE A 28 -9.12 9.04 -15.13
CA PHE A 28 -9.87 9.79 -14.11
C PHE A 28 -9.73 11.31 -14.32
N PRO A 29 -10.28 11.85 -15.42
CA PRO A 29 -10.14 13.27 -15.73
C PRO A 29 -10.92 14.13 -14.73
N GLU A 30 -10.32 15.24 -14.31
CA GLU A 30 -10.97 16.31 -13.57
C GLU A 30 -10.78 17.63 -14.31
N ASP A 31 -11.81 18.46 -14.30
CA ASP A 31 -11.82 19.77 -14.95
C ASP A 31 -11.03 20.79 -14.13
N ASP A 32 -10.45 21.80 -14.80
CA ASP A 32 -9.71 22.88 -14.14
C ASP A 32 -10.54 23.57 -13.04
N ALA A 33 -11.87 23.65 -13.23
CA ALA A 33 -12.80 24.22 -12.26
C ALA A 33 -12.86 23.42 -10.95
N VAL A 34 -12.69 22.09 -11.02
CA VAL A 34 -12.63 21.22 -9.85
C VAL A 34 -11.37 21.53 -9.04
N PHE A 35 -10.19 21.52 -9.68
CA PHE A 35 -8.94 21.88 -9.00
C PHE A 35 -8.98 23.29 -8.40
N ALA A 36 -9.57 24.25 -9.11
CA ALA A 36 -9.75 25.62 -8.64
C ALA A 36 -10.59 25.68 -7.36
N GLU A 37 -11.75 25.02 -7.35
CA GLU A 37 -12.66 25.01 -6.21
C GLU A 37 -12.04 24.31 -5.00
N ARG A 38 -11.33 23.18 -5.18
CA ARG A 38 -10.70 22.49 -4.04
C ARG A 38 -9.63 23.34 -3.38
N ARG A 39 -8.86 24.08 -4.19
CA ARG A 39 -7.88 25.05 -3.68
C ARG A 39 -8.57 26.16 -2.89
N GLU A 40 -9.74 26.63 -3.32
CA GLU A 40 -10.48 27.68 -2.61
C GLU A 40 -11.10 27.16 -1.31
N LEU A 41 -11.67 25.96 -1.32
CA LEU A 41 -12.27 25.31 -0.15
C LEU A 41 -11.23 24.90 0.89
N CYS A 42 -10.04 24.44 0.46
CA CYS A 42 -8.97 24.03 1.37
C CYS A 42 -7.57 24.44 0.87
N PRO A 43 -7.19 25.73 0.97
CA PRO A 43 -5.90 26.21 0.47
C PRO A 43 -4.70 25.50 1.10
N ASN A 44 -4.79 25.20 2.40
CA ASN A 44 -3.72 24.53 3.15
C ASN A 44 -3.59 23.03 2.80
N GLY A 45 -4.62 22.44 2.18
CA GLY A 45 -4.60 21.06 1.69
C GLY A 45 -4.12 20.92 0.25
N CYS A 46 -3.87 22.03 -0.46
CA CYS A 46 -3.52 22.02 -1.89
C CYS A 46 -2.07 22.51 -2.11
N ARG A 47 -1.21 21.65 -2.64
CA ARG A 47 0.22 21.96 -2.84
C ARG A 47 0.74 21.44 -4.17
N VAL A 48 1.83 22.05 -4.64
CA VAL A 48 2.57 21.61 -5.83
C VAL A 48 4.01 21.31 -5.48
N LEU A 49 4.56 20.30 -6.14
CA LEU A 49 5.96 19.89 -6.03
C LEU A 49 6.73 20.58 -7.16
N VAL A 50 7.66 21.45 -6.78
CA VAL A 50 8.61 22.08 -7.70
C VAL A 50 9.84 21.17 -7.80
N HIS A 51 10.32 20.91 -9.01
CA HIS A 51 11.56 20.21 -9.30
C HIS A 51 12.36 20.97 -10.36
N GLY A 52 13.43 21.64 -9.95
CA GLY A 52 14.11 22.61 -10.83
C GLY A 52 13.18 23.80 -11.11
N ASP A 53 12.97 24.14 -12.38
CA ASP A 53 12.10 25.24 -12.80
C ASP A 53 10.66 24.79 -13.12
N ASP A 54 10.39 23.48 -13.11
CA ASP A 54 9.11 22.88 -13.49
C ASP A 54 8.35 22.28 -12.30
N LEU A 55 7.06 22.02 -12.50
CA LEU A 55 6.26 21.23 -11.56
C LEU A 55 6.41 19.73 -11.85
N ALA A 56 6.70 18.97 -10.81
CA ALA A 56 6.86 17.52 -10.85
C ALA A 56 5.73 16.76 -10.15
N GLY A 57 4.76 17.46 -9.57
CA GLY A 57 3.64 16.83 -8.90
C GLY A 57 2.72 17.81 -8.20
N TYR A 58 1.61 17.32 -7.68
CA TYR A 58 0.68 18.08 -6.87
C TYR A 58 -0.05 17.17 -5.89
N VAL A 59 -0.68 17.81 -4.90
CA VAL A 59 -1.66 17.18 -4.02
C VAL A 59 -2.86 18.10 -3.85
N VAL A 60 -4.04 17.50 -3.81
CA VAL A 60 -5.31 18.13 -3.46
C VAL A 60 -5.90 17.35 -2.31
N SER A 61 -6.11 18.02 -1.18
CA SER A 61 -6.70 17.42 0.01
C SER A 61 -7.70 18.39 0.65
N HIS A 62 -8.72 17.83 1.28
CA HIS A 62 -9.76 18.61 1.96
C HIS A 62 -10.45 17.77 3.06
N PRO A 63 -11.08 18.40 4.05
CA PRO A 63 -12.00 17.72 4.96
C PRO A 63 -13.11 16.97 4.22
N TRP A 64 -13.42 15.76 4.69
CA TRP A 64 -14.51 14.94 4.17
C TRP A 64 -15.06 13.96 5.22
N MET A 65 -16.07 13.19 4.84
CA MET A 65 -16.68 12.15 5.68
C MET A 65 -16.00 10.80 5.41
N ALA A 66 -15.58 10.10 6.48
CA ALA A 66 -14.98 8.78 6.39
C ALA A 66 -15.90 7.79 5.66
N GLY A 67 -15.32 6.98 4.78
CA GLY A 67 -16.06 5.95 4.04
C GLY A 67 -16.96 6.48 2.92
N CYS A 68 -17.01 7.80 2.71
CA CYS A 68 -17.66 8.42 1.56
C CYS A 68 -16.59 8.87 0.54
N CYS A 69 -16.79 8.55 -0.74
CA CYS A 69 -15.94 9.11 -1.80
C CYS A 69 -16.60 10.40 -2.31
N PRO A 70 -15.86 11.52 -2.44
CA PRO A 70 -16.32 12.66 -3.21
C PRO A 70 -16.69 12.22 -4.64
N PRO A 71 -17.70 12.83 -5.27
CA PRO A 71 -18.00 12.57 -6.68
C PRO A 71 -16.82 12.97 -7.57
N LEU A 72 -16.43 12.07 -8.48
CA LEU A 72 -15.37 12.35 -9.47
C LEU A 72 -15.83 13.47 -10.41
N ASN A 73 -14.92 14.41 -10.68
CA ASN A 73 -15.14 15.54 -11.58
C ASN A 73 -16.45 16.32 -11.32
N ALA A 74 -16.77 16.62 -10.07
CA ALA A 74 -17.95 17.41 -9.72
C ALA A 74 -17.61 18.45 -8.66
N LEU A 75 -18.18 19.65 -8.76
CA LEU A 75 -18.01 20.70 -7.75
C LEU A 75 -18.63 20.28 -6.40
N LEU A 76 -17.92 20.53 -5.30
CA LEU A 76 -18.39 20.23 -3.94
C LEU A 76 -19.34 21.32 -3.41
N GLY A 77 -19.16 22.56 -3.86
CA GLY A 77 -19.87 23.75 -3.39
C GLY A 77 -19.43 24.22 -2.00
N ALA A 78 -19.40 23.30 -1.03
CA ALA A 78 -18.93 23.54 0.33
C ALA A 78 -18.33 22.27 0.94
N LEU A 79 -17.49 22.43 1.96
CA LEU A 79 -17.01 21.31 2.75
C LEU A 79 -18.10 20.88 3.76
N PRO A 80 -18.27 19.58 4.04
CA PRO A 80 -19.27 19.12 5.00
C PRO A 80 -18.93 19.57 6.42
N ASP A 81 -19.91 20.12 7.15
CA ASP A 81 -19.75 20.47 8.57
C ASP A 81 -19.50 19.24 9.46
N THR A 82 -19.92 18.06 8.98
CA THR A 82 -19.74 16.76 9.66
C THR A 82 -18.48 16.03 9.20
N ALA A 83 -17.53 16.72 8.56
CA ALA A 83 -16.27 16.11 8.17
C ALA A 83 -15.52 15.59 9.40
N ASP A 84 -15.07 14.33 9.35
CA ASP A 84 -14.34 13.65 10.43
C ASP A 84 -12.94 13.18 9.98
N THR A 85 -12.62 13.40 8.70
CA THR A 85 -11.43 12.89 8.03
C THR A 85 -10.81 13.97 7.18
N PHE A 86 -9.49 14.13 7.25
CA PHE A 86 -8.76 14.92 6.28
C PHE A 86 -8.46 14.02 5.06
N TYR A 87 -9.13 14.28 3.95
CA TYR A 87 -9.15 13.38 2.79
C TYR A 87 -8.17 13.84 1.71
N ILE A 88 -7.30 12.94 1.27
CA ILE A 88 -6.44 13.13 0.11
C ILE A 88 -7.27 12.77 -1.12
N HIS A 89 -7.77 13.81 -1.78
CA HIS A 89 -8.60 13.70 -2.98
C HIS A 89 -7.77 13.24 -4.17
N ASP A 90 -6.61 13.87 -4.35
CA ASP A 90 -5.71 13.52 -5.43
C ASP A 90 -4.25 13.77 -5.05
N LEU A 91 -3.34 12.88 -5.46
CA LEU A 91 -1.91 12.97 -5.24
C LEU A 91 -1.18 12.38 -6.46
N ALA A 92 -0.61 13.26 -7.26
CA ALA A 92 0.07 12.88 -8.50
C ALA A 92 1.53 13.32 -8.49
N LEU A 93 2.43 12.40 -8.83
CA LEU A 93 3.86 12.66 -8.98
C LEU A 93 4.33 12.16 -10.35
N LEU A 94 5.00 13.03 -11.09
CA LEU A 94 5.66 12.66 -12.34
C LEU A 94 6.85 11.73 -12.07
N PRO A 95 7.28 10.90 -13.05
CA PRO A 95 8.41 9.98 -12.88
C PRO A 95 9.71 10.63 -12.39
N VAL A 96 9.94 11.90 -12.73
CA VAL A 96 11.12 12.67 -12.30
C VAL A 96 11.18 12.87 -10.77
N ALA A 97 10.05 12.78 -10.07
CA ALA A 97 9.98 12.89 -8.61
C ALA A 97 10.19 11.53 -7.89
N ARG A 98 10.37 10.42 -8.60
CA ARG A 98 10.56 9.10 -7.97
C ARG A 98 11.87 9.02 -7.19
N GLY A 99 11.84 8.37 -6.03
CA GLY A 99 13.03 8.22 -5.17
C GLY A 99 13.50 9.51 -4.51
N SER A 100 12.78 10.63 -4.66
CA SER A 100 13.14 11.92 -4.05
C SER A 100 12.69 12.07 -2.59
N GLY A 101 11.87 11.14 -2.09
CA GLY A 101 11.19 11.28 -0.79
C GLY A 101 9.97 12.22 -0.81
N ALA A 102 9.62 12.81 -1.96
CA ALA A 102 8.54 13.80 -2.05
C ALA A 102 7.17 13.28 -1.58
N ALA A 103 6.85 12.01 -1.83
CA ALA A 103 5.60 11.39 -1.37
C ALA A 103 5.50 11.32 0.16
N SER A 104 6.57 10.89 0.82
CA SER A 104 6.62 10.83 2.29
C SER A 104 6.53 12.24 2.89
N ALA A 105 7.29 13.20 2.33
CA ALA A 105 7.28 14.58 2.78
C ALA A 105 5.89 15.26 2.70
N ILE A 106 5.12 14.99 1.64
CA ILE A 106 3.78 15.59 1.52
C ILE A 106 2.77 14.91 2.45
N VAL A 107 2.86 13.61 2.66
CA VAL A 107 2.00 12.91 3.62
C VAL A 107 2.24 13.41 5.03
N ASP A 108 3.49 13.64 5.43
CA ASP A 108 3.80 14.22 6.74
C ASP A 108 3.31 15.66 6.88
N HIS A 109 3.40 16.45 5.82
CA HIS A 109 2.78 17.78 5.80
C HIS A 109 1.27 17.70 6.01
N LEU A 110 0.57 16.83 5.29
CA LEU A 110 -0.89 16.67 5.41
C LEU A 110 -1.30 16.13 6.78
N ARG A 111 -0.48 15.29 7.43
CA ARG A 111 -0.68 14.88 8.83
C ARG A 111 -0.63 16.07 9.77
N ALA A 112 0.34 16.96 9.60
CA ALA A 112 0.44 18.17 10.40
C ALA A 112 -0.77 19.09 10.15
N THR A 113 -1.12 19.33 8.88
CA THR A 113 -2.29 20.13 8.50
C THR A 113 -3.59 19.57 9.08
N ALA A 114 -3.79 18.25 8.99
CA ALA A 114 -4.95 17.58 9.56
C ALA A 114 -5.03 17.79 11.07
N ARG A 115 -3.90 17.61 11.78
CA ARG A 115 -3.81 17.81 13.23
C ARG A 115 -4.11 19.25 13.63
N ASP A 116 -3.53 20.22 12.93
CA ASP A 116 -3.75 21.65 13.19
C ASP A 116 -5.20 22.06 12.95
N ALA A 117 -5.88 21.39 12.02
CA ALA A 117 -7.31 21.56 11.75
C ALA A 117 -8.23 20.69 12.64
N GLY A 118 -7.68 19.95 13.61
CA GLY A 118 -8.45 19.14 14.57
C GLY A 118 -8.87 17.75 14.09
N PHE A 119 -8.38 17.30 12.93
CA PHE A 119 -8.64 15.96 12.43
C PHE A 119 -7.65 14.94 13.00
N HIS A 120 -8.17 13.78 13.39
CA HIS A 120 -7.37 12.66 13.89
C HIS A 120 -7.16 11.56 12.85
N ARG A 121 -7.71 11.73 11.65
CA ARG A 121 -7.70 10.75 10.57
C ARG A 121 -7.31 11.38 9.24
N LEU A 122 -6.46 10.68 8.50
CA LEU A 122 -6.27 10.86 7.06
C LEU A 122 -6.98 9.74 6.31
N GLY A 123 -7.62 10.07 5.19
CA GLY A 123 -8.25 9.10 4.29
C GLY A 123 -7.85 9.34 2.85
N LEU A 124 -7.86 8.29 2.02
CA LEU A 124 -7.66 8.41 0.58
C LEU A 124 -8.39 7.29 -0.15
N VAL A 125 -8.62 7.41 -1.45
CA VAL A 125 -9.00 6.26 -2.29
C VAL A 125 -7.88 6.04 -3.29
N ALA A 126 -7.23 4.88 -3.25
CA ALA A 126 -6.28 4.48 -4.28
C ALA A 126 -7.01 3.68 -5.36
N VAL A 127 -6.99 4.18 -6.59
CA VAL A 127 -7.50 3.47 -7.77
C VAL A 127 -6.33 2.75 -8.46
N SER A 128 -6.38 1.41 -8.49
CA SER A 128 -5.39 0.59 -9.20
C SER A 128 -5.88 0.28 -10.62
N ARG A 129 -4.96 0.22 -11.60
CA ARG A 129 -5.22 -0.17 -13.01
C ARG A 129 -5.63 -1.65 -13.19
N LEU A 130 -6.20 -2.29 -12.17
CA LEU A 130 -6.85 -3.59 -12.30
C LEU A 130 -8.32 -3.35 -12.66
N SER A 131 -8.57 -3.20 -13.98
CA SER A 131 -9.87 -3.29 -14.66
C SER A 131 -11.08 -2.59 -14.02
N HIS A 132 -11.52 -1.52 -14.70
CA HIS A 132 -12.74 -0.68 -14.67
C HIS A 132 -14.05 -1.08 -13.93
N ALA A 133 -14.16 -2.20 -13.19
CA ALA A 133 -15.40 -2.65 -12.57
C ALA A 133 -15.30 -3.06 -11.08
N ALA A 134 -14.12 -3.03 -10.44
CA ALA A 134 -13.96 -3.64 -9.10
C ALA A 134 -13.45 -2.73 -7.97
N VAL A 135 -13.13 -1.45 -8.21
CA VAL A 135 -12.59 -0.56 -7.15
C VAL A 135 -13.50 0.66 -6.98
N ARG A 136 -14.65 0.46 -6.33
CA ARG A 136 -15.49 1.51 -5.74
C ARG A 136 -15.57 1.31 -4.23
N GLN A 137 -14.43 1.22 -3.56
CA GLN A 137 -14.38 1.09 -2.10
C GLN A 137 -13.25 1.99 -1.54
N PRO A 138 -13.55 2.84 -0.55
CA PRO A 138 -12.57 3.72 0.08
C PRO A 138 -11.53 2.94 0.87
N PHE A 139 -10.27 3.34 0.71
CA PHE A 139 -9.15 2.89 1.53
C PHE A 139 -9.09 3.77 2.79
N CYS A 140 -9.59 3.28 3.91
CA CYS A 140 -9.24 3.75 5.25
C CYS A 140 -9.01 2.47 6.06
N HIS A 141 -8.04 2.35 6.97
CA HIS A 141 -7.92 3.12 8.21
C HIS A 141 -6.44 3.23 8.63
N ARG A 142 -6.03 4.37 9.18
CA ARG A 142 -4.93 4.44 10.14
C ARG A 142 -5.45 5.20 11.35
N ASP A 143 -5.59 4.51 12.49
CA ASP A 143 -5.71 5.16 13.78
C ASP A 143 -4.34 5.74 14.16
N ILE A 144 -4.31 6.93 14.77
CA ILE A 144 -3.11 7.43 15.47
C ILE A 144 -3.04 6.68 16.82
N ALA A 145 -2.80 5.37 16.76
CA ALA A 145 -2.36 4.48 17.84
C ALA A 145 -2.13 3.08 17.24
N PRO A 146 -1.16 2.28 17.72
CA PRO A 146 -0.85 1.01 17.11
C PRO A 146 -1.97 0.01 17.38
N ILE A 147 -2.61 -0.51 16.33
CA ILE A 147 -3.34 -1.77 16.43
C ILE A 147 -2.28 -2.86 16.50
N ILE A 148 -1.91 -3.15 17.75
CA ILE A 148 -1.15 -4.33 18.13
C ILE A 148 -2.06 -5.53 17.82
N CYS A 149 -1.76 -6.25 16.74
CA CYS A 149 -2.23 -7.62 16.61
C CYS A 149 -1.44 -8.47 17.61
N ILE A 150 -2.13 -8.92 18.66
CA ILE A 150 -1.57 -9.72 19.75
C ILE A 150 -1.17 -11.10 19.20
N MET A 151 0.08 -11.23 18.80
CA MET A 151 0.85 -12.46 19.00
C MET A 151 1.28 -12.49 20.48
N PRO A 152 1.23 -13.63 21.19
CA PRO A 152 1.68 -13.70 22.58
C PRO A 152 3.16 -13.29 22.65
N ARG A 153 3.44 -12.25 23.46
CA ARG A 153 4.79 -11.81 23.79
C ARG A 153 5.58 -12.98 24.38
N LEU A 154 6.66 -13.39 23.73
CA LEU A 154 7.78 -14.01 24.42
C LEU A 154 8.67 -12.88 24.94
N SER A 155 8.57 -12.63 26.24
CA SER A 155 9.35 -11.63 26.96
C SER A 155 10.85 -11.99 26.94
N GLY A 156 11.70 -11.00 26.65
CA GLY A 156 13.14 -11.02 26.90
C GLY A 156 13.65 -9.57 27.05
N PRO A 157 14.58 -9.27 27.97
CA PRO A 157 14.87 -7.90 28.39
C PRO A 157 15.72 -7.13 27.37
N ALA A 158 15.52 -5.82 27.37
CA ALA A 158 16.28 -4.85 26.58
C ALA A 158 17.74 -4.75 27.06
N GLY A 159 18.67 -4.69 26.12
CA GLY A 159 20.07 -4.36 26.36
C GLY A 159 20.71 -3.80 25.09
N GLY A 160 21.01 -2.50 25.09
CA GLY A 160 21.84 -1.86 24.07
C GLY A 160 23.32 -2.09 24.35
N GLY A 161 24.06 -2.49 23.33
CA GLY A 161 25.52 -2.66 23.32
C GLY A 161 26.01 -2.96 21.89
N PRO A 162 27.26 -2.60 21.54
CA PRO A 162 27.74 -2.56 20.16
C PRO A 162 27.86 -3.97 19.55
N HIS A 163 27.64 -4.00 18.24
CA HIS A 163 27.56 -5.16 17.34
C HIS A 163 28.73 -6.17 17.54
N PRO A 164 28.47 -7.40 18.04
CA PRO A 164 29.44 -8.48 17.97
C PRO A 164 29.21 -9.30 16.69
N SER A 165 30.30 -9.64 16.01
CA SER A 165 30.33 -10.52 14.83
C SER A 165 29.65 -11.88 15.11
N PRO A 166 29.02 -12.53 14.13
CA PRO A 166 28.22 -13.73 14.37
C PRO A 166 29.14 -14.94 14.59
N LYS A 167 29.30 -15.34 15.86
CA LYS A 167 29.69 -16.70 16.23
C LYS A 167 28.63 -17.24 17.18
N GLY A 168 27.72 -18.06 16.64
CA GLY A 168 26.67 -18.73 17.38
C GLY A 168 25.52 -19.08 16.45
N SER A 169 25.33 -20.36 16.18
CA SER A 169 24.17 -20.88 15.47
C SER A 169 22.90 -20.47 16.21
N VAL A 170 22.16 -19.51 15.66
CA VAL A 170 20.83 -19.13 16.16
C VAL A 170 19.93 -20.37 16.01
N PRO A 171 19.21 -20.81 17.06
CA PRO A 171 18.30 -21.94 16.95
C PRO A 171 17.22 -21.63 15.90
N MET A 172 17.13 -22.47 14.88
CA MET A 172 16.14 -22.35 13.81
C MET A 172 14.74 -22.55 14.41
N SER A 173 13.90 -21.52 14.33
CA SER A 173 12.45 -21.70 14.49
C SER A 173 11.95 -22.57 13.34
N HIS A 174 11.28 -23.69 13.66
CA HIS A 174 10.72 -24.63 12.67
C HIS A 174 9.35 -24.21 12.12
N PHE A 175 8.91 -22.97 12.37
CA PHE A 175 7.60 -22.50 11.93
C PHE A 175 7.52 -22.43 10.40
N SER A 176 6.56 -23.14 9.82
CA SER A 176 6.37 -23.28 8.38
C SER A 176 5.09 -22.61 7.88
N LEU A 177 4.96 -22.45 6.55
CA LEU A 177 3.74 -21.95 5.93
C LEU A 177 2.56 -22.94 6.10
N ALA A 178 2.85 -24.23 6.20
CA ALA A 178 1.85 -25.26 6.51
C ALA A 178 1.32 -25.11 7.94
N ASP A 179 2.17 -24.77 8.91
CA ASP A 179 1.72 -24.46 10.28
C ASP A 179 0.80 -23.24 10.29
N LEU A 180 1.15 -22.20 9.51
CA LEU A 180 0.32 -21.01 9.37
C LEU A 180 -1.04 -21.33 8.72
N GLU A 181 -1.05 -22.15 7.66
CA GLU A 181 -2.28 -22.61 7.02
C GLU A 181 -3.15 -23.39 8.02
N ALA A 182 -2.58 -24.31 8.79
CA ALA A 182 -3.32 -25.05 9.82
C ALA A 182 -3.89 -24.13 10.93
N ILE A 183 -3.16 -23.08 11.30
CA ILE A 183 -3.66 -22.07 12.24
C ILE A 183 -4.84 -21.30 11.63
N VAL A 184 -4.74 -20.87 10.36
CA VAL A 184 -5.85 -20.24 9.63
C VAL A 184 -7.03 -21.21 9.56
N ALA A 185 -6.78 -22.49 9.21
CA ALA A 185 -7.72 -23.62 9.14
C ALA A 185 -8.58 -23.70 10.40
N ARG A 186 -7.90 -23.80 11.55
CA ARG A 186 -8.51 -23.85 12.87
C ARG A 186 -9.28 -22.57 13.19
N ARG A 187 -8.70 -21.40 12.97
CA ARG A 187 -9.31 -20.11 13.33
C ARG A 187 -10.57 -19.78 12.54
N ALA A 188 -10.71 -20.17 11.28
CA ALA A 188 -11.99 -19.93 10.59
C ALA A 188 -13.14 -20.81 11.06
N SER A 189 -12.83 -21.95 11.68
CA SER A 189 -13.85 -22.88 12.18
C SER A 189 -14.38 -22.46 13.56
N ALA A 190 -13.75 -21.45 14.19
CA ALA A 190 -14.20 -20.85 15.43
C ALA A 190 -15.35 -19.84 15.19
N PRO A 191 -16.16 -19.53 16.22
CA PRO A 191 -17.19 -18.50 16.12
C PRO A 191 -16.62 -17.16 15.65
N ALA A 192 -17.37 -16.44 14.80
CA ALA A 192 -16.94 -15.14 14.29
C ALA A 192 -16.74 -14.08 15.39
N SER A 193 -17.43 -14.21 16.53
CA SER A 193 -17.24 -13.36 17.71
C SER A 193 -15.88 -13.55 18.40
N GLU A 194 -15.23 -14.69 18.19
CA GLU A 194 -14.02 -15.10 18.91
C GLU A 194 -12.79 -15.16 18.00
N SER A 195 -12.99 -15.14 16.69
CA SER A 195 -11.91 -15.27 15.71
C SER A 195 -12.02 -14.22 14.62
N TYR A 196 -11.01 -13.35 14.57
CA TYR A 196 -10.84 -12.38 13.50
C TYR A 196 -10.81 -13.03 12.11
N THR A 197 -10.21 -14.22 11.98
CA THR A 197 -10.18 -14.96 10.71
C THR A 197 -11.58 -15.41 10.30
N ALA A 198 -12.38 -15.94 11.23
CA ALA A 198 -13.76 -16.33 10.97
C ALA A 198 -14.63 -15.11 10.61
N ALA A 199 -14.48 -14.01 11.33
CA ALA A 199 -15.18 -12.76 11.02
C ALA A 199 -14.80 -12.21 9.64
N SER A 200 -13.51 -12.26 9.27
CA SER A 200 -13.04 -11.81 7.96
C SER A 200 -13.60 -12.66 6.83
N LEU A 201 -13.62 -13.99 7.00
CA LEU A 201 -14.19 -14.93 6.03
C LEU A 201 -15.71 -14.78 5.91
N GLY A 202 -16.40 -14.50 7.02
CA GLY A 202 -17.84 -14.19 7.01
C GLY A 202 -18.19 -12.93 6.21
N LYS A 203 -17.24 -12.01 6.03
CA LYS A 203 -17.38 -10.81 5.16
C LYS A 203 -17.06 -11.10 3.68
N GLY A 204 -16.65 -12.32 3.35
CA GLY A 204 -16.43 -12.80 1.98
C GLY A 204 -15.06 -12.49 1.38
N ALA A 205 -14.77 -13.12 0.24
CA ALA A 205 -13.45 -13.09 -0.38
C ALA A 205 -12.98 -11.69 -0.81
N ALA A 206 -13.90 -10.78 -1.17
CA ALA A 206 -13.55 -9.41 -1.52
C ALA A 206 -12.98 -8.64 -0.31
N TYR A 207 -13.55 -8.84 0.88
CA TYR A 207 -13.03 -8.25 2.12
C TYR A 207 -11.64 -8.80 2.45
N CYS A 208 -11.44 -10.11 2.33
CA CYS A 208 -10.14 -10.74 2.55
C CYS A 208 -9.08 -10.22 1.58
N ALA A 209 -9.41 -10.08 0.29
CA ALA A 209 -8.51 -9.57 -0.73
C ALA A 209 -8.11 -8.11 -0.47
N ARG A 210 -9.05 -7.30 0.02
CA ARG A 210 -8.73 -5.92 0.45
C ARG A 210 -7.73 -5.92 1.59
N LYS A 211 -7.93 -6.76 2.61
CA LYS A 211 -6.97 -6.88 3.72
C LYS A 211 -5.58 -7.30 3.25
N PHE A 212 -5.49 -8.31 2.40
CA PHE A 212 -4.22 -8.68 1.77
C PHE A 212 -3.57 -7.51 1.02
N GLY A 213 -4.36 -6.71 0.29
CA GLY A 213 -3.85 -5.53 -0.40
C GLY A 213 -3.31 -4.44 0.53
N GLU A 214 -3.93 -4.24 1.70
CA GLU A 214 -3.45 -3.31 2.75
C GLU A 214 -2.04 -3.73 3.20
N GLU A 215 -1.85 -4.97 3.66
CA GLU A 215 -0.55 -5.45 4.17
C GLU A 215 0.53 -5.49 3.09
N ALA A 216 0.16 -5.82 1.84
CA ALA A 216 1.10 -5.84 0.72
C ALA A 216 1.67 -4.45 0.43
N ILE A 217 0.85 -3.40 0.57
CA ILE A 217 1.30 -2.02 0.41
C ILE A 217 2.20 -1.61 1.58
N GLU A 218 1.86 -1.99 2.81
CA GLU A 218 2.69 -1.68 3.98
C GLU A 218 4.07 -2.35 3.89
N ALA A 219 4.13 -3.60 3.43
CA ALA A 219 5.40 -4.29 3.18
C ALA A 219 6.24 -3.57 2.11
N ILE A 220 5.62 -3.07 1.04
CA ILE A 220 6.31 -2.29 0.00
C ILE A 220 6.85 -0.98 0.59
N ILE A 221 6.06 -0.27 1.39
CA ILE A 221 6.49 0.99 2.04
C ILE A 221 7.70 0.72 2.94
N ALA A 222 7.61 -0.27 3.82
CA ALA A 222 8.70 -0.63 4.73
C ALA A 222 9.98 -1.01 3.97
N ALA A 223 9.87 -1.69 2.83
CA ALA A 223 11.00 -1.98 1.96
C ALA A 223 11.63 -0.71 1.36
N THR A 224 10.83 0.29 1.00
CA THR A 224 11.33 1.56 0.43
C THR A 224 11.97 2.49 1.47
N GLU A 225 11.60 2.34 2.74
CA GLU A 225 12.10 3.16 3.86
C GLU A 225 13.32 2.55 4.56
N ASP A 226 13.83 1.42 4.09
CA ASP A 226 14.89 0.62 4.74
C ASP A 226 14.52 0.22 6.19
N ASP A 227 13.21 0.16 6.50
CA ASP A 227 12.72 -0.32 7.79
C ASP A 227 12.70 -1.85 7.80
N ARG A 228 13.84 -2.43 8.17
CA ARG A 228 13.99 -3.89 8.29
C ARG A 228 12.96 -4.51 9.24
N LYS A 229 12.61 -3.82 10.34
CA LYS A 229 11.70 -4.40 11.34
C LYS A 229 10.26 -4.38 10.83
N GLY A 230 9.85 -3.25 10.24
CA GLY A 230 8.57 -3.11 9.55
C GLY A 230 8.45 -4.14 8.43
N LEU A 231 9.44 -4.24 7.55
CA LEU A 231 9.39 -5.18 6.42
C LEU A 231 9.20 -6.63 6.88
N ILE A 232 9.84 -7.05 7.97
CA ILE A 232 9.65 -8.39 8.53
C ILE A 232 8.22 -8.59 9.06
N ALA A 233 7.69 -7.60 9.77
CA ALA A 233 6.33 -7.65 10.33
C ALA A 233 5.28 -7.69 9.21
N GLU A 234 5.34 -6.74 8.29
CA GLU A 234 4.37 -6.64 7.19
C GLU A 234 4.47 -7.83 6.23
N SER A 235 5.66 -8.38 6.00
CA SER A 235 5.79 -9.62 5.21
C SER A 235 5.09 -10.81 5.87
N ALA A 236 5.08 -10.88 7.21
CA ALA A 236 4.36 -11.93 7.93
C ALA A 236 2.84 -11.75 7.78
N ASP A 237 2.34 -10.52 7.85
CA ASP A 237 0.93 -10.20 7.66
C ASP A 237 0.46 -10.42 6.22
N VAL A 238 1.31 -10.13 5.23
CA VAL A 238 1.10 -10.50 3.82
C VAL A 238 0.91 -12.00 3.66
N LEU A 239 1.80 -12.82 4.22
CA LEU A 239 1.69 -14.29 4.12
C LEU A 239 0.42 -14.81 4.80
N PHE A 240 0.08 -14.28 5.97
CA PHE A 240 -1.15 -14.64 6.68
C PHE A 240 -2.39 -14.27 5.87
N HIS A 241 -2.49 -13.03 5.40
CA HIS A 241 -3.67 -12.56 4.67
C HIS A 241 -3.80 -13.21 3.28
N LEU A 242 -2.69 -13.58 2.65
CA LEU A 242 -2.71 -14.37 1.42
C LEU A 242 -3.36 -15.76 1.63
N LEU A 243 -2.97 -16.47 2.69
CA LEU A 243 -3.60 -17.75 3.06
C LEU A 243 -5.11 -17.59 3.37
N VAL A 244 -5.50 -16.50 4.03
CA VAL A 244 -6.92 -16.21 4.29
C VAL A 244 -7.68 -15.96 2.97
N VAL A 245 -7.10 -15.28 2.00
CA VAL A 245 -7.70 -15.07 0.67
C VAL A 245 -7.88 -16.39 -0.07
N TRP A 246 -6.86 -17.25 -0.10
CA TRP A 246 -6.95 -18.57 -0.72
C TRP A 246 -8.07 -19.39 -0.09
N ARG A 247 -8.13 -19.41 1.24
CA ARG A 247 -9.21 -20.10 1.94
C ARG A 247 -10.59 -19.54 1.64
N ALA A 248 -10.74 -18.22 1.55
CA ALA A 248 -12.00 -17.59 1.14
C ALA A 248 -12.46 -17.99 -0.26
N ARG A 249 -11.54 -18.47 -1.10
CA ARG A 249 -11.78 -18.96 -2.46
C ARG A 249 -11.74 -20.48 -2.59
N GLY A 250 -11.53 -21.21 -1.50
CA GLY A 250 -11.42 -22.66 -1.51
C GLY A 250 -10.14 -23.18 -2.17
N ILE A 251 -9.07 -22.38 -2.20
CA ILE A 251 -7.74 -22.75 -2.71
C ILE A 251 -6.88 -23.19 -1.52
N SER A 252 -6.18 -24.32 -1.63
CA SER A 252 -5.24 -24.81 -0.62
C SER A 252 -3.81 -24.31 -0.87
N LEU A 253 -2.99 -24.31 0.18
CA LEU A 253 -1.55 -24.08 0.06
C LEU A 253 -0.91 -25.10 -0.90
N ASP A 254 -1.29 -26.38 -0.82
CA ASP A 254 -0.76 -27.44 -1.68
C ASP A 254 -0.99 -27.15 -3.17
N GLU A 255 -2.16 -26.63 -3.55
CA GLU A 255 -2.44 -26.25 -4.94
C GLU A 255 -1.49 -25.15 -5.43
N VAL A 256 -1.20 -24.16 -4.59
CA VAL A 256 -0.27 -23.07 -4.93
C VAL A 256 1.18 -23.56 -4.96
N MET A 257 1.57 -24.42 -4.01
CA MET A 257 2.91 -25.01 -3.98
C MET A 257 3.15 -25.91 -5.20
N ALA A 258 2.16 -26.69 -5.63
CA ALA A 258 2.23 -27.47 -6.85
C ALA A 258 2.41 -26.58 -8.10
N GLU A 259 1.74 -25.42 -8.15
CA GLU A 259 1.95 -24.45 -9.24
C GLU A 259 3.36 -23.83 -9.21
N LEU A 260 3.90 -23.52 -8.02
CA LEU A 260 5.28 -23.04 -7.87
C LEU A 260 6.30 -24.09 -8.30
N GLU A 261 6.11 -25.35 -7.91
CA GLU A 261 6.94 -26.48 -8.32
C GLU A 261 6.90 -26.66 -9.84
N ARG A 262 5.70 -26.61 -10.45
CA ARG A 262 5.53 -26.71 -11.90
C ARG A 262 6.30 -25.60 -12.63
N ARG A 263 6.23 -24.35 -12.17
CA ARG A 263 6.95 -23.21 -12.78
C ARG A 263 8.46 -23.35 -12.65
N THR A 264 8.93 -23.81 -11.50
CA THR A 264 10.36 -23.95 -11.22
C THR A 264 10.97 -25.16 -11.95
N SER A 265 10.19 -26.22 -12.16
CA SER A 265 10.61 -27.40 -12.92
C SER A 265 10.69 -27.12 -14.43
N GLN A 266 9.80 -26.27 -14.97
CA GLN A 266 9.80 -25.92 -16.39
C GLN A 266 10.93 -24.97 -16.80
N SER A 267 11.31 -24.01 -15.96
CA SER A 267 12.45 -23.12 -16.25
C SER A 267 13.78 -23.88 -16.34
N GLY A 268 13.99 -24.91 -15.50
CA GLY A 268 15.20 -25.73 -15.53
C GLY A 268 15.34 -26.66 -16.74
N HIS A 269 14.23 -27.02 -17.41
CA HIS A 269 14.24 -27.86 -18.62
C HIS A 269 14.32 -27.03 -19.90
N ALA A 270 13.66 -25.87 -19.96
CA ALA A 270 13.78 -24.93 -21.09
C ALA A 270 15.19 -24.31 -21.19
N GLU A 271 15.86 -24.06 -20.06
CA GLU A 271 17.25 -23.56 -19.99
C GLU A 271 18.30 -24.62 -20.37
N LYS A 272 18.03 -25.92 -20.14
CA LYS A 272 18.88 -27.02 -20.61
C LYS A 272 18.70 -27.30 -22.10
N ALA A 273 17.49 -27.15 -22.65
CA ALA A 273 17.19 -27.36 -24.06
C ALA A 273 17.70 -26.25 -24.99
N SER A 274 18.05 -25.07 -24.44
CA SER A 274 18.51 -23.90 -25.19
C SER A 274 20.04 -23.76 -25.24
N ARG A 275 20.82 -24.70 -24.67
CA ARG A 275 22.28 -24.73 -24.83
C ARG A 275 22.66 -25.33 -26.19
N PRO A 276 23.32 -24.58 -27.10
CA PRO A 276 23.96 -25.17 -28.27
C PRO A 276 25.28 -25.81 -27.85
N GLY A 277 25.46 -27.10 -28.13
CA GLY A 277 26.78 -27.73 -28.24
C GLY A 277 27.21 -28.61 -27.07
N ALA A 278 26.82 -29.89 -27.13
CA ALA A 278 27.66 -31.01 -26.71
C ALA A 278 27.35 -32.28 -27.54
N SER A 279 27.26 -32.11 -28.86
CA SER A 279 27.56 -33.16 -29.84
C SER A 279 28.75 -32.64 -30.66
N GLY A 280 29.88 -33.32 -30.86
CA GLY A 280 30.36 -34.65 -30.45
C GLY A 280 31.90 -34.62 -30.42
N PRO A 281 32.67 -35.59 -30.97
CA PRO A 281 32.26 -36.76 -31.74
C PRO A 281 32.78 -38.10 -31.19
N SER A 282 32.16 -39.17 -31.69
CA SER A 282 32.73 -40.51 -31.77
C SER A 282 34.01 -40.52 -32.61
N THR A 283 35.05 -41.19 -32.14
CA THR A 283 36.08 -41.75 -33.01
C THR A 283 36.38 -43.19 -32.58
N SER A 284 36.54 -44.00 -33.62
CA SER A 284 36.78 -45.42 -33.72
C SER A 284 37.93 -45.98 -32.88
#